data_AF-A0A7V4PPN6-F1
#
_entry.id   AF-A0A7V4PPN6-F1
#
_cell.length_a   1.000
_cell.length_b   1.000
_cell.length_c   1.000
_cell.angle_alpha   90.00
_cell.angle_beta   90.00
_cell.angle_gamma   90.00
#
_symmetry.space_group_name_H-M   'P 1'
#
loop_
_entity.id
_entity.type
_entity.pdbx_description
1 polymer ?
#
loop_
_entity_poly.entity_id
_entity_poly.type
_entity_poly.pdbx_seq_one_letter_code
_entity_poly.pdbx_strand_id
1 'polypeptide(L)'
;MDCEATRERLGAWIDGELAQAEAAMVRGHVESCPSCSAERRCLERLEASLLRALQTESSRIAFEPFWEGVRQRISERRSWRELLWDWALPAFQPQRLAWAVPLAIVVLLAYFSLEPFTPGWRWLANRSNG
;
A
#
# COMPACT_ATOMS: atom_id res chain seq x y z
N MET A 1 9.73 14.24 -36.72
CA MET A 1 8.71 14.87 -35.87
C MET A 1 8.57 16.33 -36.29
N ASP A 2 7.37 16.89 -36.24
CA ASP A 2 7.11 18.30 -36.59
C ASP A 2 7.10 19.23 -35.36
N CYS A 3 6.91 20.53 -35.61
CA CYS A 3 6.95 21.57 -34.58
C CYS A 3 5.78 21.52 -33.60
N GLU A 4 4.62 20.98 -34.00
CA GLU A 4 3.42 20.90 -33.15
C GLU A 4 3.59 19.75 -32.16
N ALA A 5 3.91 18.56 -32.67
CA ALA A 5 4.21 17.40 -31.86
C ALA A 5 5.38 17.64 -30.89
N THR A 6 6.35 18.47 -31.29
CA THR A 6 7.49 18.85 -30.43
C THR A 6 7.05 19.75 -29.29
N ARG A 7 6.19 20.73 -29.57
CA ARG A 7 5.67 21.66 -28.56
C ARG A 7 4.90 20.97 -27.46
N GLU A 8 4.02 20.04 -27.83
CA GLU A 8 3.21 19.29 -26.87
C GLU A 8 4.06 18.44 -25.92
N ARG A 9 5.22 17.95 -26.41
CA ARG A 9 6.12 17.05 -25.68
C ARG A 9 7.26 17.77 -24.98
N LEU A 10 7.41 19.08 -25.19
CA LEU A 10 8.59 19.83 -24.76
C LEU A 10 8.70 19.88 -23.24
N GLY A 11 7.57 20.06 -22.53
CA GLY A 11 7.53 20.04 -21.06
C GLY A 11 7.95 18.68 -20.50
N ALA A 12 7.24 17.61 -20.88
CA ALA A 12 7.56 16.24 -20.47
C ALA A 12 9.00 15.82 -20.82
N TRP A 13 9.56 16.34 -21.93
CA TRP A 13 10.96 16.10 -22.27
C TRP A 13 11.94 16.81 -21.33
N ILE A 14 11.66 18.07 -20.95
CA ILE A 14 12.46 18.84 -19.98
C ILE A 14 12.39 18.16 -18.60
N ASP A 15 11.21 17.70 -18.20
CA ASP A 15 10.97 17.02 -16.91
C ASP A 15 11.52 15.58 -16.88
N GLY A 16 12.01 15.05 -18.02
CA GLY A 16 12.58 13.71 -18.13
C GLY A 16 11.55 12.57 -18.12
N GLU A 17 10.30 12.88 -18.42
CA GLU A 17 9.16 11.94 -18.36
C GLU A 17 8.98 11.13 -19.66
N LEU A 18 9.65 11.51 -20.74
CA LEU A 18 9.56 10.82 -22.03
C LEU A 18 10.40 9.55 -22.08
N ALA A 19 9.86 8.53 -22.75
CA ALA A 19 10.61 7.33 -23.10
C ALA A 19 11.82 7.68 -23.99
N GLN A 20 12.91 6.91 -23.87
CA GLN A 20 14.20 7.24 -24.51
C GLN A 20 14.10 7.50 -26.03
N ALA A 21 13.31 6.70 -26.75
CA ALA A 21 13.11 6.85 -28.19
C ALA A 21 12.41 8.19 -28.55
N GLU A 22 11.39 8.56 -27.78
CA GLU A 22 10.64 9.80 -27.99
C GLU A 22 11.48 11.02 -27.59
N ALA A 23 12.21 10.92 -26.48
CA ALA A 23 13.16 11.96 -26.06
C ALA A 23 14.25 12.22 -27.11
N ALA A 24 14.73 11.18 -27.81
CA ALA A 24 15.69 11.33 -28.89
C ALA A 24 15.10 12.06 -30.10
N MET A 25 13.83 11.76 -30.46
CA MET A 25 13.12 12.46 -31.53
C MET A 25 12.90 13.94 -31.23
N VAL A 26 12.44 14.25 -30.01
CA VAL A 26 12.27 15.64 -29.54
C VAL A 26 13.61 16.37 -29.58
N ARG A 27 14.67 15.77 -29.03
CA ARG A 27 16.02 16.35 -29.03
C ARG A 27 16.49 16.69 -30.45
N GLY A 28 16.40 15.74 -31.38
CA GLY A 28 16.83 15.97 -32.77
C GLY A 28 16.05 17.10 -33.47
N HIS A 29 14.75 17.22 -33.20
CA HIS A 29 13.97 18.35 -33.74
C HIS A 29 14.38 19.68 -33.10
N VAL A 30 14.51 19.73 -31.76
CA VAL A 30 14.87 20.96 -31.04
C VAL A 30 16.28 21.46 -31.42
N GLU A 31 17.21 20.56 -31.71
CA GLU A 31 18.57 20.91 -32.16
C GLU A 31 18.58 21.48 -33.59
N SER A 32 17.65 21.04 -34.45
CA SER A 32 17.57 21.48 -35.85
C SER A 32 16.60 22.62 -36.11
N CYS A 33 15.68 22.90 -35.18
CA CYS A 33 14.58 23.87 -35.35
C CYS A 33 14.75 25.10 -34.44
N PRO A 34 15.04 26.30 -34.98
CA PRO A 34 15.25 27.51 -34.18
C PRO A 34 14.07 27.93 -33.31
N SER A 35 12.83 27.73 -33.79
CA SER A 35 11.62 28.09 -33.03
C SER A 35 11.43 27.20 -31.81
N CYS A 36 11.53 25.87 -31.97
CA CYS A 36 11.43 24.93 -30.86
C CYS A 36 12.60 25.08 -29.87
N SER A 37 13.80 25.41 -30.39
CA SER A 37 14.95 25.76 -29.56
C SER A 37 14.72 27.01 -28.70
N ALA A 38 14.07 28.03 -29.27
CA ALA A 38 13.72 29.25 -28.53
C ALA A 38 12.65 29.01 -27.46
N GLU A 39 11.69 28.15 -27.76
CA GLU A 39 10.63 27.76 -26.84
C GLU A 39 11.17 26.94 -25.66
N ARG A 40 12.07 25.98 -25.91
CA ARG A 40 12.80 25.26 -24.86
C ARG A 40 13.47 26.24 -23.90
N ARG A 41 14.24 27.20 -24.44
CA ARG A 41 14.90 28.23 -23.63
C ARG A 41 13.92 29.14 -22.88
N CYS A 42 12.69 29.29 -23.37
CA CYS A 42 11.65 30.04 -22.66
C CYS A 42 11.18 29.26 -21.42
N LEU A 43 10.86 27.98 -21.60
CA LEU A 43 10.43 27.08 -20.52
C LEU A 43 11.52 26.92 -19.45
N GLU A 44 12.77 26.68 -19.84
CA GLU A 44 13.90 26.57 -18.90
C GLU A 44 14.10 27.86 -18.08
N ARG A 45 13.90 29.03 -18.69
CA ARG A 45 13.96 30.31 -17.98
C ARG A 45 12.81 30.49 -17.00
N LEU A 46 11.61 30.04 -17.36
CA LEU A 46 10.46 30.07 -16.48
C LEU A 46 10.69 29.14 -15.27
N GLU A 47 11.10 27.90 -15.50
CA GLU A 47 11.44 26.93 -14.46
C GLU A 47 12.50 27.47 -13.50
N ALA A 48 13.62 27.99 -14.04
CA ALA A 48 14.68 28.57 -13.21
C ALA A 48 14.20 29.78 -12.39
N SER A 49 13.23 30.55 -12.89
CA SER A 49 12.66 31.69 -12.16
C SER A 49 11.71 31.22 -11.06
N LEU A 50 10.89 30.22 -11.33
CA LEU A 50 10.01 29.59 -10.35
C LEU A 50 10.81 28.92 -9.24
N LEU A 51 11.83 28.12 -9.58
CA LEU A 51 12.71 27.46 -8.60
C LEU A 51 13.40 28.48 -7.69
N ARG A 52 13.88 29.61 -8.22
CA ARG A 52 14.48 30.67 -7.40
C ARG A 52 13.48 31.31 -6.46
N ALA A 53 12.27 31.59 -6.92
CA ALA A 53 11.20 32.14 -6.09
C ALA A 53 10.81 31.17 -4.96
N LEU A 54 10.62 29.89 -5.31
CA LEU A 54 10.28 28.83 -4.37
C LEU A 54 11.41 28.56 -3.36
N GLN A 55 12.67 28.55 -3.78
CA GLN A 55 13.82 28.40 -2.87
C GLN A 55 13.88 29.55 -1.86
N THR A 56 13.67 30.78 -2.33
CA THR A 56 13.64 31.96 -1.46
C THR A 56 12.55 31.83 -0.40
N GLU A 57 11.34 31.40 -0.78
CA GLU A 57 10.25 31.24 0.17
C GLU A 57 10.44 30.02 1.09
N SER A 58 10.92 28.89 0.55
CA SER A 58 11.15 27.67 1.32
C SER A 58 12.17 27.86 2.43
N SER A 59 13.17 28.73 2.22
CA SER A 59 14.15 29.08 3.25
C SER A 59 13.53 29.76 4.49
N ARG A 60 12.31 30.31 4.37
CA ARG A 60 11.57 30.92 5.49
C ARG A 60 10.76 29.91 6.29
N ILE A 61 10.54 28.72 5.75
CA ILE A 61 9.79 27.65 6.41
C ILE A 61 10.78 26.76 7.15
N ALA A 62 10.52 26.48 8.42
CA ALA A 62 11.26 25.44 9.14
C ALA A 62 10.88 24.07 8.56
N PHE A 63 11.64 23.61 7.57
CA PHE A 63 11.38 22.35 6.87
C PHE A 63 11.44 21.14 7.81
N GLU A 64 12.37 21.12 8.78
CA GLU A 64 12.59 19.98 9.67
C GLU A 64 11.38 19.63 10.55
N PRO A 65 10.78 20.56 11.33
CA PRO A 65 9.58 20.25 12.11
C PRO A 65 8.40 19.79 11.25
N PHE A 66 8.25 20.36 10.06
CA PHE A 66 7.21 19.94 9.10
C PHE A 66 7.47 18.52 8.58
N TRP A 67 8.69 18.24 8.12
CA TRP A 67 9.09 16.97 7.54
C TRP A 67 9.06 15.84 8.56
N GLU A 68 9.40 16.11 9.82
CA GLU A 68 9.32 15.15 10.91
C GLU A 68 7.87 14.68 11.14
N GLY A 69 6.91 15.60 11.12
CA GLY A 69 5.48 15.26 11.19
C GLY A 69 4.95 14.50 9.96
N VAL A 70 5.48 14.78 8.77
CA VAL A 70 5.16 13.99 7.55
C VAL A 70 5.72 12.58 7.67
N ARG A 71 6.99 12.45 8.06
CA ARG A 71 7.69 11.17 8.25
C ARG A 71 6.97 10.31 9.27
N GLN A 72 6.61 10.88 10.41
CA GLN A 72 5.88 10.18 11.47
C GLN A 72 4.57 9.58 10.95
N ARG A 73 3.76 10.37 10.21
CA ARG A 73 2.48 9.87 9.67
C ARG A 73 2.64 8.83 8.57
N ILE A 74 3.68 8.92 7.73
CA ILE A 74 3.97 7.89 6.72
C ILE A 74 4.40 6.59 7.42
N SER A 75 5.24 6.67 8.45
CA SER A 75 5.67 5.50 9.22
C SER A 75 4.57 4.88 10.07
N GLU A 76 3.68 5.68 10.64
CA GLU A 76 2.60 5.22 11.54
C GLU A 76 1.45 4.55 10.77
N ARG A 77 1.34 4.74 9.45
CA ARG A 77 0.23 4.18 8.65
C ARG A 77 0.36 2.70 8.31
N ARG A 78 1.48 2.02 8.57
CA ARG A 78 1.50 0.55 8.61
C ARG A 78 1.09 0.07 9.99
N SER A 79 -0.20 0.22 10.29
CA SER A 79 -0.76 -0.34 11.51
C SER A 79 -0.56 -1.86 11.46
N TRP A 80 -0.03 -2.44 12.53
CA TRP A 80 0.03 -3.89 12.71
C TRP A 80 -1.34 -4.56 12.50
N ARG A 81 -2.44 -3.80 12.57
CA ARG A 81 -3.80 -4.24 12.27
C ARG A 81 -3.99 -4.62 10.79
N GLU A 82 -3.33 -3.95 9.85
CA GLU A 82 -3.36 -4.34 8.42
C GLU A 82 -2.50 -5.60 8.18
N LEU A 83 -1.35 -5.70 8.83
CA LEU A 83 -0.52 -6.91 8.78
C LEU A 83 -1.22 -8.14 9.40
N LEU A 84 -1.95 -7.92 10.50
CA LEU A 84 -2.77 -8.95 11.15
C LEU A 84 -4.02 -9.29 10.32
N TRP A 85 -4.64 -8.32 9.63
CA TRP A 85 -5.79 -8.57 8.74
C TRP A 85 -5.40 -9.33 7.46
N ASP A 86 -4.24 -9.04 6.88
CA ASP A 86 -3.70 -9.79 5.73
C ASP A 86 -3.39 -11.26 6.09
N TRP A 87 -3.02 -11.54 7.35
CA TRP A 87 -2.84 -12.92 7.85
C TRP A 87 -4.16 -13.58 8.29
N ALA A 88 -5.15 -12.81 8.77
CA ALA A 88 -6.40 -13.34 9.27
C ALA A 88 -7.41 -13.70 8.15
N LEU A 89 -7.44 -12.94 7.05
CA LEU A 89 -8.41 -13.14 5.97
C LEU A 89 -8.21 -14.38 5.07
N PRO A 90 -7.00 -14.96 4.87
CA PRO A 90 -6.90 -16.27 4.21
C PRO A 90 -7.30 -17.43 5.14
N ALA A 91 -7.26 -17.25 6.47
CA ALA A 91 -7.75 -18.24 7.43
C ALA A 91 -9.28 -18.28 7.51
N PHE A 92 -9.95 -17.19 7.12
CA PHE A 92 -11.40 -17.07 7.00
C PHE A 92 -11.92 -17.33 5.58
N GLN A 93 -11.22 -18.11 4.75
CA GLN A 93 -11.86 -18.66 3.54
C GLN A 93 -12.93 -19.70 3.93
N PRO A 94 -14.23 -19.44 3.67
CA PRO A 94 -15.34 -20.28 4.15
C PRO A 94 -15.40 -21.68 3.48
N GLN A 95 -14.46 -22.01 2.59
CA GLN A 95 -14.45 -23.29 1.87
C GLN A 95 -13.67 -24.41 2.59
N ARG A 96 -12.80 -24.11 3.56
CA ARG A 96 -12.00 -25.14 4.26
C ARG A 96 -12.50 -25.52 5.66
N LEU A 97 -13.41 -24.75 6.24
CA LEU A 97 -13.95 -24.97 7.59
C LEU A 97 -15.40 -25.45 7.62
N ALA A 98 -15.97 -25.91 6.50
CA ALA A 98 -17.34 -26.43 6.48
C ALA A 98 -17.57 -27.59 7.47
N TRP A 99 -16.53 -28.39 7.75
CA TRP A 99 -16.62 -29.57 8.59
C TRP A 99 -16.05 -29.40 10.00
N ALA A 100 -15.37 -28.29 10.29
CA ALA A 100 -14.75 -28.09 11.61
C ALA A 100 -15.80 -27.97 12.73
N VAL A 101 -16.89 -27.25 12.45
CA VAL A 101 -18.01 -27.09 13.38
C VAL A 101 -18.75 -28.42 13.61
N PRO A 102 -19.20 -29.16 12.58
CA PRO A 102 -19.86 -30.45 12.83
C PRO A 102 -18.92 -31.50 13.45
N LEU A 103 -17.61 -31.50 13.12
CA LEU A 103 -16.65 -32.40 13.78
C LEU A 103 -16.50 -32.07 15.27
N ALA A 104 -16.38 -30.79 15.63
CA ALA A 104 -16.31 -30.37 17.03
C ALA A 104 -17.59 -30.75 17.80
N ILE A 105 -18.76 -30.62 17.18
CA ILE A 105 -20.04 -31.06 17.75
C ILE A 105 -20.05 -32.58 17.97
N VAL A 106 -19.61 -33.38 16.99
CA VAL A 106 -19.53 -34.85 17.13
C VAL A 106 -18.56 -35.24 18.25
N VAL A 107 -17.41 -34.60 18.35
CA VAL A 107 -16.42 -34.85 19.41
C VAL A 107 -16.98 -34.50 20.78
N LEU A 108 -17.66 -33.34 20.92
CA LEU A 108 -18.32 -32.95 22.16
C LEU A 108 -19.44 -33.92 22.55
N LEU A 109 -20.27 -34.35 21.59
CA LEU A 109 -21.31 -35.34 21.83
C LEU A 109 -20.74 -36.72 22.21
N ALA A 110 -19.65 -37.14 21.57
CA ALA A 110 -18.95 -38.38 21.92
C ALA A 110 -18.36 -38.31 23.32
N TYR A 111 -17.68 -37.21 23.67
CA TYR A 111 -17.16 -36.97 25.01
C TYR A 111 -18.27 -37.02 26.07
N PHE A 112 -19.38 -36.31 25.82
CA PHE A 112 -20.53 -36.28 26.71
C PHE A 112 -21.28 -37.61 26.78
N SER A 113 -21.18 -38.45 25.75
CA SER A 113 -21.75 -39.82 25.74
C SER A 113 -20.85 -40.85 26.42
N LEU A 114 -19.55 -40.56 26.53
CA LEU A 114 -18.58 -41.40 27.24
C LEU A 114 -18.64 -41.17 28.76
N GLU A 115 -19.03 -39.98 29.23
CA GLU A 115 -19.25 -39.72 30.66
C GLU A 115 -20.35 -40.59 31.34
N PRO A 116 -21.55 -40.81 30.76
CA PRO A 116 -22.56 -41.68 31.36
C PRO A 116 -22.21 -43.17 31.29
N PHE A 117 -21.13 -43.57 30.61
CA PHE A 117 -20.70 -44.97 30.45
C PHE A 117 -19.63 -45.41 31.47
N THR A 118 -19.57 -44.79 32.65
CA THR A 118 -18.90 -45.38 33.83
C THR A 118 -19.95 -46.04 34.76
N PRO A 119 -20.36 -47.29 34.51
CA PRO A 119 -21.25 -48.02 35.41
C PRO A 119 -20.43 -48.47 36.63
N GLY A 120 -20.21 -47.58 37.60
CA GLY A 120 -19.31 -47.91 38.72
C GLY A 120 -19.56 -47.24 40.06
N TRP A 121 -20.21 -46.07 40.13
CA TRP A 121 -20.17 -45.26 41.38
C TRP A 121 -21.52 -45.02 42.06
N ARG A 122 -22.59 -45.77 41.73
CA ARG A 122 -23.89 -45.69 42.45
C ARG A 122 -24.09 -46.76 43.54
N TRP A 123 -23.15 -47.68 43.75
CA TRP A 123 -23.33 -48.77 44.73
C TRP A 123 -22.90 -48.42 46.17
N LEU A 124 -22.12 -47.35 46.39
CA LEU A 124 -21.62 -47.00 47.74
C LEU A 124 -22.57 -46.13 48.58
N ALA A 125 -23.72 -45.72 48.05
CA ALA A 125 -24.66 -44.84 48.76
C ALA A 125 -25.77 -45.57 49.55
N ASN A 126 -25.83 -46.90 49.52
CA ASN A 126 -26.95 -47.66 50.14
C ASN A 126 -26.48 -48.86 51.01
N ARG A 127 -25.54 -48.61 51.94
CA ARG A 127 -25.10 -49.63 52.92
C ARG A 127 -24.94 -49.08 54.33
N SER A 128 -25.82 -48.18 54.75
CA SER A 128 -25.84 -47.63 56.12
C SER A 128 -27.23 -47.66 56.77
N ASN A 129 -28.05 -48.65 56.44
CA ASN A 129 -29.25 -49.01 57.21
C ASN A 129 -29.42 -50.53 57.18
N GLY A 130 -29.14 -51.18 58.31
CA GLY A 130 -29.23 -52.63 58.50
C GLY A 130 -28.21 -53.11 59.51
#